data_AF-A0A2Z5ZJJ9-F1
#
_entry.id   AF-A0A2Z5ZJJ9-F1
#
_cell.length_a   1.000
_cell.length_b   1.000
_cell.length_c   1.000
_cell.angle_alpha   90.00
_cell.angle_beta   90.00
_cell.angle_gamma   90.00
#
_symmetry.space_group_name_H-M   'P 1'
#
loop_
_entity.id
_entity.type
_entity.pdbx_description
1 polymer ?
#
loop_
_entity_poly.entity_id
_entity_poly.type
_entity_poly.pdbx_seq_one_letter_code
_entity_poly.pdbx_strand_id
1 'polypeptide(L)'
;MTGLDGDNEARHWEFFGPVTQLYRAKDEADAVRIANDSPYGLGGAVFTKDEARGARVAAKIRTGMVFINHPLVPKADLPFGGIARSGYGRELIGLGIKEFVNHKLINIVDIDAPF
;
A
#
# COMPACT_ATOMS: atom_id res chain seq x y z
N MET A 1 6.77 -12.97 -17.26
CA MET A 1 7.27 -12.09 -18.33
C MET A 1 8.54 -11.42 -17.85
N THR A 2 9.57 -11.39 -18.68
CA THR A 2 10.88 -10.75 -18.44
C THR A 2 11.17 -9.77 -19.58
N GLY A 3 12.15 -8.87 -19.42
CA GLY A 3 12.55 -7.93 -20.49
C GLY A 3 11.50 -6.88 -20.83
N LEU A 4 10.75 -6.43 -19.82
CA LEU A 4 9.66 -5.45 -19.95
C LEU A 4 10.21 -4.02 -19.96
N ASP A 5 11.17 -3.74 -20.82
CA ASP A 5 11.91 -2.48 -20.85
C ASP A 5 11.14 -1.40 -21.64
N GLY A 6 11.32 -0.11 -21.33
CA GLY A 6 10.69 1.01 -22.04
C GLY A 6 9.18 1.20 -21.77
N ASP A 7 8.45 1.67 -22.79
CA ASP A 7 7.01 2.05 -22.73
C ASP A 7 6.04 0.85 -22.87
N ASN A 8 6.44 -0.34 -22.42
CA ASN A 8 5.56 -1.50 -22.51
C ASN A 8 4.34 -1.34 -21.59
N GLU A 9 3.15 -1.17 -22.17
CA GLU A 9 1.91 -0.92 -21.43
C GLU A 9 1.63 -1.99 -20.37
N ALA A 10 2.04 -3.25 -20.60
CA ALA A 10 1.91 -4.34 -19.64
C ALA A 10 2.44 -4.01 -18.23
N ARG A 11 3.44 -3.11 -18.15
CA ARG A 11 4.05 -2.68 -16.88
C ARG A 11 3.04 -2.04 -15.92
N HIS A 12 2.02 -1.38 -16.45
CA HIS A 12 1.10 -0.55 -15.67
C HIS A 12 -0.28 -1.18 -15.47
N TRP A 13 -0.52 -2.38 -16.01
CA TRP A 13 -1.81 -3.05 -15.94
C TRP A 13 -1.78 -4.29 -15.05
N GLU A 14 -2.90 -4.53 -14.37
CA GLU A 14 -3.13 -5.72 -13.57
C GLU A 14 -3.82 -6.79 -14.43
N PHE A 15 -3.20 -7.96 -14.55
CA PHE A 15 -3.69 -9.02 -15.42
C PHE A 15 -4.79 -9.89 -14.82
N PHE A 16 -4.97 -9.86 -13.49
CA PHE A 16 -5.96 -10.71 -12.77
C PHE A 16 -5.90 -12.21 -13.13
N GLY A 17 -4.71 -12.68 -13.51
CA GLY A 17 -4.44 -14.06 -13.91
C GLY A 17 -3.05 -14.51 -13.46
N PRO A 18 -2.65 -15.74 -13.78
CA PRO A 18 -1.37 -16.32 -13.35
C PRO A 18 -0.18 -15.78 -14.16
N VAL A 19 -0.02 -14.46 -14.19
CA VAL A 19 1.02 -13.74 -14.94
C VAL A 19 1.87 -12.92 -13.99
N THR A 20 3.16 -13.26 -13.88
CA THR A 20 4.14 -12.51 -13.08
C THR A 20 5.07 -11.71 -13.99
N GLN A 21 5.32 -10.46 -13.64
CA GLN A 21 6.30 -9.59 -14.28
C GLN A 21 7.59 -9.55 -13.44
N LEU A 22 8.76 -9.72 -14.07
CA LEU A 22 10.06 -9.71 -13.39
C LEU A 22 10.92 -8.56 -13.90
N TYR A 23 11.35 -7.72 -12.97
CA TYR A 23 12.19 -6.56 -13.22
C TYR A 23 13.52 -6.71 -12.49
N ARG A 24 14.63 -6.35 -13.16
CA ARG A 24 15.95 -6.28 -12.53
C ARG A 24 16.19 -4.85 -12.07
N ALA A 25 16.39 -4.66 -10.77
CA ALA A 25 16.86 -3.40 -10.22
C ALA A 25 18.40 -3.41 -10.17
N LYS A 26 19.03 -2.28 -10.49
CA LYS A 26 20.49 -2.14 -10.39
C LYS A 26 20.97 -2.00 -8.93
N ASP A 27 20.14 -1.40 -8.09
CA ASP A 27 20.40 -1.12 -6.68
C ASP A 27 19.09 -0.96 -5.91
N GLU A 28 19.16 -0.67 -4.61
CA GLU A 28 17.99 -0.49 -3.75
C GLU A 28 17.14 0.73 -4.14
N ALA A 29 17.77 1.84 -4.53
CA ALA A 29 17.04 3.06 -4.89
C ALA A 29 16.24 2.82 -6.18
N ASP A 30 16.82 2.10 -7.14
CA ASP A 30 16.16 1.68 -8.36
C ASP A 30 15.05 0.67 -8.12
N ALA A 31 15.22 -0.25 -7.16
CA ALA A 31 14.15 -1.17 -6.77
C ALA A 31 12.93 -0.43 -6.21
N VAL A 32 13.14 0.57 -5.34
CA VAL A 32 12.08 1.44 -4.83
C VAL A 32 11.45 2.25 -5.96
N ARG A 33 12.25 2.78 -6.89
CA ARG A 33 11.75 3.50 -8.07
C ARG A 33 10.84 2.61 -8.91
N ILE A 34 11.25 1.37 -9.22
CA ILE A 34 10.46 0.41 -9.98
C ILE A 34 9.17 0.04 -9.23
N ALA A 35 9.25 -0.21 -7.91
CA ALA A 35 8.08 -0.55 -7.10
C ALA A 35 7.04 0.58 -7.07
N ASN A 36 7.50 1.83 -7.09
CA ASN A 36 6.64 3.03 -7.10
C ASN A 36 6.20 3.46 -8.52
N ASP A 37 6.70 2.82 -9.57
CA ASP A 37 6.36 3.05 -10.98
C ASP A 37 5.07 2.29 -11.36
N SER A 38 4.07 2.37 -10.49
CA SER A 38 2.74 1.78 -10.68
C SER A 38 1.68 2.85 -10.39
N PRO A 39 0.60 2.92 -11.18
CA PRO A 39 -0.51 3.82 -10.85
C PRO A 39 -1.33 3.30 -9.65
N TYR A 40 -1.10 2.06 -9.22
CA TYR A 40 -1.76 1.39 -8.11
C TYR A 40 -0.90 1.42 -6.84
N GLY A 41 -1.53 1.15 -5.70
CA GLY A 41 -0.89 1.25 -4.38
C GLY A 41 -1.55 0.38 -3.31
N LEU A 42 -1.98 -0.86 -3.65
CA LEU A 42 -2.66 -1.74 -2.68
C LEU A 42 -1.68 -2.26 -1.62
N GLY A 43 -0.75 -3.12 -2.04
CA GLY A 43 0.26 -3.63 -1.13
C GLY A 43 1.42 -4.33 -1.83
N GLY A 44 2.42 -4.69 -1.05
CA GLY A 44 3.64 -5.33 -1.53
C GLY A 44 4.38 -6.11 -0.46
N ALA A 45 5.54 -6.64 -0.82
CA ALA A 45 6.42 -7.34 0.10
C ALA A 45 7.89 -7.04 -0.18
N VAL A 46 8.71 -7.02 0.87
CA VAL A 46 10.17 -6.90 0.80
C VAL A 46 10.79 -8.14 1.41
N PHE A 47 11.65 -8.83 0.66
CA PHE A 47 12.37 -10.02 1.14
C PHE A 47 13.85 -9.70 1.33
N THR A 48 14.35 -9.87 2.56
CA THR A 48 15.74 -9.57 2.93
C THR A 48 16.09 -10.27 4.26
N LYS A 49 17.36 -10.64 4.43
CA LYS A 49 17.88 -11.14 5.71
C LYS A 49 18.07 -10.03 6.75
N ASP A 50 18.24 -8.79 6.31
CA ASP A 50 18.34 -7.62 7.18
C ASP A 50 16.95 -6.98 7.30
N GLU A 51 16.26 -7.27 8.41
CA GLU A 51 14.90 -6.78 8.67
C GLU A 51 14.84 -5.26 8.84
N ALA A 52 15.88 -4.65 9.42
CA ALA A 52 15.95 -3.20 9.56
C ALA A 52 16.06 -2.52 8.19
N ARG A 53 16.84 -3.11 7.28
CA ARG A 53 16.85 -2.70 5.86
C ARG A 53 15.49 -2.92 5.21
N GLY A 54 14.85 -4.06 5.47
CA GLY A 54 13.51 -4.36 4.98
C GLY A 54 12.50 -3.28 5.34
N ALA A 55 12.50 -2.86 6.61
CA ALA A 55 11.65 -1.79 7.12
C ALA A 55 11.96 -0.43 6.47
N ARG A 56 13.25 -0.09 6.29
CA ARG A 56 13.65 1.15 5.61
C ARG A 56 13.23 1.19 4.14
N VAL A 57 13.28 0.05 3.44
CA VAL A 57 12.81 -0.07 2.06
C VAL A 57 11.29 0.01 2.00
N ALA A 58 10.59 -0.76 2.84
CA ALA A 58 9.14 -0.77 2.94
C ALA A 58 8.56 0.63 3.18
N ALA A 59 9.18 1.43 4.05
CA ALA A 59 8.75 2.80 4.33
C ALA A 59 8.82 3.76 3.12
N LYS A 60 9.58 3.40 2.08
CA LYS A 60 9.71 4.19 0.84
C LYS A 60 8.77 3.71 -0.28
N ILE A 61 8.10 2.58 -0.11
CA ILE A 61 7.16 2.02 -1.08
C ILE A 61 5.79 2.70 -0.88
N ARG A 62 5.22 3.25 -1.94
CA ARG A 62 3.96 3.99 -1.94
C ARG A 62 2.77 3.05 -2.09
N THR A 63 2.52 2.26 -1.04
CA THR A 63 1.37 1.36 -0.97
C THR A 63 0.65 1.51 0.37
N GLY A 64 -0.57 0.97 0.45
CA GLY A 64 -1.31 0.93 1.70
C GLY A 64 -0.73 -0.05 2.72
N MET A 65 -0.06 -1.11 2.26
CA MET A 65 0.50 -2.17 3.11
C MET A 65 1.81 -2.72 2.53
N VAL A 66 2.75 -3.10 3.39
CA VAL A 66 3.97 -3.85 2.98
C VAL A 66 4.28 -4.90 4.04
N PHE A 67 4.57 -6.12 3.60
CA PHE A 67 5.05 -7.20 4.46
C PHE A 67 6.55 -7.37 4.30
N ILE A 68 7.25 -7.75 5.37
CA ILE A 68 8.67 -8.10 5.31
C ILE A 68 8.79 -9.62 5.46
N ASN A 69 9.52 -10.26 4.54
CA ASN A 69 9.77 -11.70 4.51
C ASN A 69 8.51 -12.59 4.45
N HIS A 70 7.39 -12.03 3.99
CA HIS A 70 6.15 -12.76 3.81
C HIS A 70 5.36 -12.14 2.65
N PRO A 71 4.66 -12.93 1.81
CA PRO A 71 3.70 -12.38 0.87
C PRO A 71 2.59 -11.63 1.61
N LEU A 72 1.94 -10.67 0.95
CA LEU A 72 0.78 -10.01 1.53
C LEU A 72 -0.33 -11.03 1.79
N VAL A 73 -0.79 -11.11 3.03
CA VAL A 73 -1.92 -11.95 3.44
C VAL A 73 -2.86 -11.12 4.29
N PRO A 74 -4.12 -10.90 3.85
CA PRO A 74 -5.11 -10.22 4.67
C PRO A 74 -5.37 -11.01 5.96
N LYS A 75 -5.45 -10.31 7.08
CA LYS A 75 -5.85 -10.87 8.38
C LYS A 75 -6.84 -9.94 9.06
N ALA A 76 -7.86 -10.50 9.71
CA ALA A 76 -8.96 -9.74 10.30
C ALA A 76 -8.51 -8.72 11.36
N ASP A 77 -7.35 -8.95 11.98
CA ASP A 77 -6.71 -8.13 13.01
C ASP A 77 -5.73 -7.08 12.46
N LEU A 78 -5.58 -6.97 11.14
CA LEU A 78 -4.74 -5.97 10.48
C LEU A 78 -5.56 -5.07 9.55
N PRO A 79 -5.24 -3.77 9.44
CA PRO A 79 -5.91 -2.90 8.48
C PRO A 79 -5.61 -3.32 7.04
N PHE A 80 -6.65 -3.39 6.21
CA PHE A 80 -6.53 -3.70 4.79
C PHE A 80 -6.97 -2.50 3.94
N GLY A 81 -6.30 -2.26 2.82
CA GLY A 81 -6.67 -1.19 1.88
C GLY A 81 -5.46 -0.55 1.22
N GLY A 82 -5.70 0.09 0.07
CA GLY A 82 -4.68 0.70 -0.77
C GLY A 82 -4.69 2.23 -0.73
N ILE A 83 -3.84 2.80 -1.58
CA ILE A 83 -3.84 4.22 -1.93
C ILE A 83 -3.86 4.38 -3.46
N ALA A 84 -3.89 5.63 -3.95
CA ALA A 84 -3.87 5.95 -5.38
C ALA A 84 -5.03 5.27 -6.13
N ARG A 85 -4.78 4.63 -7.28
CA ARG A 85 -5.84 3.93 -8.02
C ARG A 85 -6.30 2.62 -7.38
N SER A 86 -5.71 2.21 -6.26
CA SER A 86 -6.18 1.07 -5.46
C SER A 86 -7.25 1.43 -4.43
N GLY A 87 -7.67 2.70 -4.38
CA GLY A 87 -8.76 3.17 -3.50
C GLY A 87 -8.28 4.06 -2.35
N TYR A 88 -9.20 4.28 -1.41
CA TYR A 88 -9.03 5.07 -0.20
C TYR A 88 -9.83 4.43 0.95
N GLY A 89 -9.58 4.86 2.19
CA GLY A 89 -10.17 4.24 3.38
C GLY A 89 -9.42 2.97 3.81
N ARG A 90 -9.94 2.27 4.82
CA ARG A 90 -9.39 0.99 5.31
C ARG A 90 -10.52 0.05 5.72
N GLU A 91 -10.39 -1.21 5.34
CA GLU A 91 -11.23 -2.32 5.77
C GLU A 91 -10.60 -3.07 6.94
N LEU A 92 -11.40 -3.98 7.53
CA LEU A 92 -11.06 -4.80 8.70
C LEU A 92 -10.82 -3.95 9.96
N ILE A 93 -10.56 -4.62 11.10
CA ILE A 93 -10.33 -3.99 12.41
C ILE A 93 -11.36 -2.89 12.78
N GLY A 94 -11.01 -2.06 13.77
CA GLY A 94 -11.82 -0.92 14.18
C GLY A 94 -11.86 0.24 13.15
N LEU A 95 -11.09 0.18 12.06
CA LEU A 95 -11.15 1.17 10.98
C LEU A 95 -12.29 0.83 10.02
N GLY A 96 -12.37 -0.41 9.54
CA GLY A 96 -13.38 -0.85 8.59
C GLY A 96 -14.79 -0.77 9.13
N ILE A 97 -15.02 -1.06 10.42
CA ILE A 97 -16.36 -0.92 11.00
C ILE A 97 -16.84 0.54 10.99
N LYS A 98 -15.92 1.52 11.02
CA LYS A 98 -16.28 2.94 11.00
C LYS A 98 -16.81 3.40 9.64
N GLU A 99 -16.55 2.66 8.57
CA GLU A 99 -17.14 2.90 7.25
C GLU A 99 -18.67 2.64 7.23
N PHE A 100 -19.20 1.96 8.26
CA PHE A 100 -20.62 1.60 8.39
C PHE A 100 -21.35 2.37 9.51
N VAL A 101 -20.74 3.42 10.08
CA VAL A 101 -21.34 4.22 11.17
C VAL A 101 -21.37 5.70 10.82
N ASN A 102 -22.27 6.44 11.46
CA ASN A 102 -22.29 7.90 11.38
C ASN A 102 -21.57 8.51 12.59
N HIS A 103 -20.57 9.35 12.34
CA HIS A 103 -19.91 10.13 13.39
C HIS A 103 -20.74 11.37 13.74
N LYS A 104 -21.11 11.53 15.02
CA LYS A 104 -21.85 12.70 15.52
C LYS A 104 -21.00 13.45 16.55
N LEU A 105 -20.73 14.73 16.27
CA LEU A 105 -20.16 15.64 17.26
C LEU A 105 -21.27 16.19 18.14
N ILE A 106 -21.10 16.11 19.45
CA ILE A 106 -21.86 16.86 20.44
C ILE A 106 -20.82 17.61 21.26
N ASN A 107 -20.85 18.94 21.18
CA ASN A 107 -19.94 19.80 21.91
C ASN A 107 -20.75 20.70 22.84
N ILE A 108 -20.30 20.83 24.09
CA ILE A 108 -20.83 21.79 25.05
C ILE A 108 -19.78 22.87 25.18
N VAL A 109 -20.09 24.06 24.69
CA VAL A 109 -19.24 25.24 24.79
C VAL A 109 -19.87 26.22 25.77
N ASP A 110 -19.03 27.07 26.36
CA ASP A 110 -19.52 28.21 27.13
C ASP A 110 -20.36 29.13 26.24
N ILE A 111 -21.42 29.73 26.80
CA ILE A 111 -22.32 30.62 26.05
C ILE A 111 -21.59 31.87 25.55
N ASP A 112 -20.53 32.27 26.25
CA ASP A 112 -19.69 33.41 25.93
C ASP A 112 -18.38 33.00 25.22
N ALA A 113 -18.28 31.74 24.76
CA ALA A 113 -17.08 31.26 24.06
C ALA A 113 -16.87 32.02 22.73
N PRO A 114 -15.63 32.40 22.39
CA PRO A 114 -15.32 33.01 21.10
C PRO A 114 -15.47 32.01 19.95
N PHE A 115 -15.77 32.54 18.76
CA PHE A 115 -15.76 31.80 17.49
C PHE A 115 -14.34 31.52 16.99
#